data_AF-A0AAP0MF91-F1
#
_entry.id   AF-A0AAP0MF91-F1
#
_cell.length_a   1.000
_cell.length_b   1.000
_cell.length_c   1.000
_cell.angle_alpha   90.00
_cell.angle_beta   90.00
_cell.angle_gamma   90.00
#
_symmetry.space_group_name_H-M   'P 1'
#
loop_
_entity.id
_entity.type
_entity.pdbx_description
1 polymer ?
#
loop_
_entity_poly.entity_id
_entity_poly.type
_entity_poly.pdbx_seq_one_letter_code
_entity_poly.pdbx_strand_id
1 'polypeptide(L)'
;MMLSASPSMVARSSLEEMLESLRRRDECERPKDLPPALPARPTSRARLPSARKSLPTDFKVREENGAKASMESAEKWSSLNGKEDGKRREKEWGAKRNNSFGSKKLRKEQTVVDLPYDGGVMLDEEKVNEVLEVNEMKSAKSGEVEWEDNLGYFIKKKLRVWCRLEDGKWESGMIQSTSGDEAFVLLSNGNVVKVSTGELLPANPDILEGVDDLIQLSYLNEPSVLNNIQYRYSRDMIYSKAGPVLIAVNPFKAVPIYGNKFITAYRQKVMDSPHVYAIADTAYNEMMGDGVNQSIIISGESGAGKTETAKFAMQYLAALGGGSEGIEYEILQTNHILEAFGNAKTSRNDNSSRFGKLIEIHFSAFGKICGAKIQTFLLEKSRVVQLAAGERSYHIFYQLCAGAPSFLKERLNLKVANDYNYLNQSECLTIDGVDDAQNFHNLMEALDIVLIRKEDREQTFAMLAAVLWLGNISFQVIDNENHVEVIADEEMKPLSSVAKGDCVVIS
;
A
#
# COMPACT_ATOMS: atom_id res chain seq x y z
N MET A 1 -27.27 -45.49 3.74
CA MET A 1 -26.18 -44.95 2.91
C MET A 1 -25.91 -43.54 3.36
N MET A 2 -24.75 -43.32 4.00
CA MET A 2 -24.29 -41.99 4.37
C MET A 2 -23.78 -41.28 3.12
N LEU A 3 -24.30 -40.10 2.83
CA LEU A 3 -23.71 -39.17 1.87
C LEU A 3 -22.98 -38.10 2.68
N SER A 4 -21.65 -38.12 2.58
CA SER A 4 -20.73 -37.17 3.19
C SER A 4 -20.97 -35.77 2.63
N ALA A 5 -21.22 -34.81 3.52
CA ALA A 5 -21.16 -33.40 3.19
C ALA A 5 -19.74 -33.00 2.80
N SER A 6 -19.59 -32.35 1.64
CA SER A 6 -18.37 -31.68 1.21
C SER A 6 -17.98 -30.56 2.19
N PRO A 7 -16.69 -30.38 2.52
CA PRO A 7 -16.27 -29.30 3.41
C PRO A 7 -16.52 -27.96 2.73
N SER A 8 -17.12 -27.03 3.48
CA SER A 8 -17.33 -25.63 3.11
C SER A 8 -16.05 -25.02 2.55
N MET A 9 -16.08 -24.55 1.31
CA MET A 9 -15.05 -23.66 0.78
C MET A 9 -15.09 -22.37 1.60
N VAL A 10 -14.13 -22.22 2.50
CA VAL A 10 -13.81 -20.92 3.08
C VAL A 10 -13.41 -20.01 1.91
N ALA A 11 -14.22 -18.98 1.65
CA ALA A 11 -13.91 -17.98 0.65
C ALA A 11 -12.55 -17.34 1.00
N ARG A 12 -11.54 -17.54 0.15
CA ARG A 12 -10.21 -16.98 0.36
C ARG A 12 -10.27 -15.47 0.24
N SER A 13 -9.49 -14.77 1.06
CA SER A 13 -9.38 -13.31 0.94
C SER A 13 -8.66 -12.95 -0.36
N SER A 14 -9.03 -11.83 -0.99
CA SER A 14 -8.35 -11.33 -2.19
C SER A 14 -6.84 -11.14 -1.98
N LEU A 15 -6.41 -10.89 -0.73
CA LEU A 15 -4.99 -10.82 -0.36
C LEU A 15 -4.32 -12.20 -0.46
N GLU A 16 -4.98 -13.25 0.02
CA GLU A 16 -4.45 -14.61 -0.04
C GLU A 16 -4.32 -15.09 -1.48
N GLU A 17 -5.32 -14.80 -2.32
CA GLU A 17 -5.26 -15.11 -3.74
C GLU A 17 -4.14 -14.34 -4.46
N MET A 18 -3.93 -13.07 -4.10
CA MET A 18 -2.82 -12.28 -4.64
C MET A 18 -1.47 -12.85 -4.24
N LEU A 19 -1.27 -13.18 -2.96
CA LEU A 19 -0.02 -13.77 -2.46
C LEU A 19 0.25 -15.15 -3.09
N GLU A 20 -0.79 -15.97 -3.27
CA GLU A 20 -0.69 -17.26 -3.95
C GLU A 20 -0.36 -17.09 -5.45
N SER A 21 -0.96 -16.09 -6.11
CA SER A 21 -0.65 -15.76 -7.51
C SER A 21 0.81 -15.33 -7.68
N LEU A 22 1.35 -14.56 -6.73
CA LEU A 22 2.78 -14.19 -6.70
C LEU A 22 3.68 -15.41 -6.49
N ARG A 23 3.36 -16.27 -5.51
CA ARG A 23 4.13 -17.50 -5.22
C ARG A 23 4.23 -18.42 -6.43
N ARG A 24 3.11 -18.67 -7.13
CA ARG A 24 3.10 -19.52 -8.33
C ARG A 24 3.98 -18.97 -9.46
N ARG A 25 4.15 -17.65 -9.55
CA ARG A 25 5.05 -17.04 -10.54
C ARG A 25 6.50 -17.16 -10.15
N ASP A 26 6.85 -16.93 -8.88
CA ASP A 26 8.20 -17.15 -8.38
C ASP A 26 8.65 -18.61 -8.55
N GLU A 27 7.71 -19.57 -8.49
CA GLU A 27 7.98 -20.98 -8.80
C GLU A 27 8.16 -21.27 -10.29
N CYS A 28 7.50 -20.51 -11.17
CA CYS A 28 7.66 -20.61 -12.62
C CYS A 28 8.92 -19.92 -13.15
N GLU A 29 9.42 -18.88 -12.46
CA GLU A 29 10.65 -18.18 -12.81
C GLU A 29 11.93 -18.87 -12.29
N ARG A 30 11.82 -19.89 -11.44
CA ARG A 30 12.96 -20.76 -11.10
C ARG A 30 13.30 -21.66 -12.30
N PRO A 31 14.56 -21.71 -12.77
CA PRO A 31 14.96 -22.66 -13.80
C PRO A 31 14.76 -24.09 -13.27
N LYS A 32 13.74 -24.77 -13.79
CA LYS A 32 13.57 -26.22 -13.63
C LYS A 32 14.63 -26.89 -14.48
N ASP A 33 15.79 -27.15 -13.87
CA ASP A 33 16.72 -28.26 -14.16
C ASP A 33 18.09 -27.93 -13.56
N LEU A 34 18.19 -28.06 -12.24
CA LEU A 34 19.47 -28.30 -11.58
C LEU A 34 19.44 -29.76 -11.10
N PRO A 35 20.41 -30.61 -11.47
CA PRO A 35 20.47 -31.97 -10.98
C PRO A 35 20.61 -31.97 -9.44
N PRO A 36 20.07 -33.00 -8.76
CA PRO A 36 20.03 -33.04 -7.30
C PRO A 36 21.43 -32.87 -6.70
N ALA A 37 21.53 -31.99 -5.70
CA ALA A 37 22.78 -31.72 -5.00
C ALA A 37 23.38 -33.03 -4.45
N LEU A 38 24.64 -33.30 -4.80
CA LEU A 38 25.38 -34.44 -4.25
C LEU A 38 25.46 -34.30 -2.72
N PRO A 39 25.37 -35.42 -1.96
CA PRO A 39 25.43 -35.39 -0.51
C PRO A 39 26.73 -34.77 -0.01
N ALA A 40 26.64 -34.01 1.09
CA ALA A 40 27.76 -33.29 1.67
C ALA A 40 28.93 -34.24 2.00
N ARG A 41 30.11 -33.92 1.47
CA ARG A 41 31.35 -34.68 1.69
C ARG A 41 31.82 -34.51 3.14
N PRO A 42 32.24 -35.58 3.85
CA PRO A 42 32.74 -35.48 5.22
C PRO A 42 33.97 -34.57 5.33
N THR A 43 34.04 -33.78 6.41
CA THR A 43 35.12 -32.86 6.74
C THR A 43 36.41 -33.60 7.06
N SER A 44 37.20 -33.93 6.04
CA SER A 44 38.58 -34.39 6.21
C SER A 44 39.52 -33.18 6.25
N ARG A 45 40.09 -32.91 7.44
CA ARG A 45 41.23 -32.02 7.65
C ARG A 45 42.41 -32.51 6.82
N ALA A 46 42.73 -31.84 5.72
CA ALA A 46 44.02 -31.95 5.06
C ALA A 46 44.44 -30.57 4.51
N ARG A 47 45.64 -30.12 4.91
CA ARG A 47 46.27 -28.85 4.49
C ARG A 47 46.36 -28.74 2.98
N LEU A 48 45.97 -27.60 2.42
CA LEU A 48 46.39 -27.16 1.09
C LEU A 48 47.75 -26.44 1.19
N PRO A 49 48.74 -26.76 0.33
CA PRO A 49 49.98 -26.00 0.24
C PRO A 49 49.78 -24.72 -0.60
N SER A 50 50.43 -23.64 -0.17
CA SER A 50 50.43 -22.33 -0.84
C SER A 50 51.33 -22.31 -2.07
N ALA A 51 50.87 -21.73 -3.18
CA ALA A 51 51.78 -21.14 -4.17
C ALA A 51 51.10 -20.06 -5.02
N ARG A 52 51.68 -18.86 -4.94
CA ARG A 52 51.64 -17.81 -5.95
C ARG A 52 52.01 -18.36 -7.33
N LYS A 53 51.38 -17.84 -8.39
CA LYS A 53 52.03 -17.56 -9.69
C LYS A 53 51.19 -16.58 -10.50
N SER A 54 51.83 -15.48 -10.89
CA SER A 54 51.34 -14.42 -11.76
C SER A 54 51.26 -14.87 -13.23
N LEU A 55 50.33 -14.29 -13.98
CA LEU A 55 50.14 -14.49 -15.42
C LEU A 55 51.31 -13.86 -16.23
N PRO A 56 51.74 -14.46 -17.35
CA PRO A 56 52.76 -13.87 -18.21
C PRO A 56 52.19 -12.76 -19.11
N THR A 57 53.00 -11.70 -19.26
CA THR A 57 52.91 -10.67 -20.30
C THR A 57 53.36 -11.22 -21.66
N ASP A 58 52.80 -10.65 -22.72
CA ASP A 58 53.09 -10.84 -24.16
C ASP A 58 52.26 -11.88 -24.92
N PHE A 59 51.22 -11.40 -25.61
CA PHE A 59 50.81 -11.94 -26.91
C PHE A 59 50.18 -10.84 -27.76
N LYS A 60 50.82 -10.49 -28.89
CA LYS A 60 50.33 -9.53 -29.90
C LYS A 60 50.24 -10.20 -31.28
N VAL A 61 49.07 -9.99 -31.89
CA VAL A 61 48.73 -9.78 -33.33
C VAL A 61 49.01 -10.90 -34.34
N ARG A 62 47.97 -11.23 -35.12
CA ARG A 62 48.08 -11.37 -36.58
C ARG A 62 46.78 -10.95 -37.29
N GLU A 63 46.86 -9.86 -38.05
CA GLU A 63 45.95 -9.53 -39.15
C GLU A 63 46.33 -10.35 -40.39
N GLU A 64 45.35 -10.74 -41.21
CA GLU A 64 45.55 -10.89 -42.65
C GLU A 64 44.23 -10.56 -43.40
N ASN A 65 44.40 -9.70 -44.41
CA ASN A 65 43.46 -9.14 -45.40
C ASN A 65 42.75 -10.24 -46.24
N GLY A 66 41.66 -10.04 -46.97
CA GLY A 66 40.85 -8.86 -47.30
C GLY A 66 39.95 -9.16 -48.53
N ALA A 67 38.95 -8.33 -48.79
CA ALA A 67 38.41 -8.08 -50.14
C ALA A 67 37.55 -6.79 -50.14
N LYS A 68 37.86 -5.89 -51.08
CA LYS A 68 37.30 -4.56 -51.29
C LYS A 68 36.08 -4.58 -52.23
N ALA A 69 35.19 -3.61 -52.06
CA ALA A 69 34.57 -2.70 -53.07
C ALA A 69 33.46 -1.91 -52.33
N SER A 70 33.20 -0.60 -52.44
CA SER A 70 33.59 0.54 -53.28
C SER A 70 33.10 1.81 -52.51
N MET A 71 33.89 2.88 -52.31
CA MET A 71 33.84 4.17 -53.03
C MET A 71 32.40 4.72 -53.25
N GLU A 72 32.03 5.97 -52.95
CA GLU A 72 32.73 7.19 -52.54
C GLU A 72 31.68 8.30 -52.25
N SER A 73 32.16 9.49 -51.83
CA SER A 73 31.53 10.82 -51.76
C SER A 73 30.76 11.21 -50.49
N ALA A 74 30.85 12.43 -49.95
CA ALA A 74 31.87 13.48 -49.95
C ALA A 74 31.45 14.48 -48.84
N GLU A 75 32.44 15.12 -48.23
CA GLU A 75 32.33 16.06 -47.11
C GLU A 75 31.75 17.45 -47.48
N LYS A 76 31.42 18.19 -46.40
CA LYS A 76 31.32 19.67 -46.22
C LYS A 76 29.92 20.28 -46.24
N TRP A 77 29.50 20.76 -45.07
CA TRP A 77 29.52 22.20 -44.82
C TRP A 77 29.52 22.54 -43.32
N SER A 78 30.46 23.40 -42.93
CA SER A 78 30.43 24.21 -41.72
C SER A 78 30.56 25.67 -42.12
N SER A 79 29.96 26.53 -41.28
CA SER A 79 30.19 27.98 -41.15
C SER A 79 29.40 28.91 -42.06
N LEU A 80 28.47 29.66 -41.43
CA LEU A 80 28.31 31.09 -41.68
C LEU A 80 27.95 31.78 -40.35
N ASN A 81 28.84 32.70 -39.95
CA ASN A 81 28.72 33.60 -38.81
C ASN A 81 28.20 34.94 -39.32
N GLY A 82 27.31 35.58 -38.57
CA GLY A 82 26.85 36.96 -38.79
C GLY A 82 26.62 37.64 -37.45
N LYS A 83 27.47 38.64 -37.16
CA LYS A 83 27.55 39.45 -35.94
C LYS A 83 26.35 40.39 -35.79
N GLU A 84 26.00 40.74 -34.54
CA GLU A 84 25.88 42.15 -34.15
C GLU A 84 26.05 42.36 -32.63
N ASP A 85 26.83 43.39 -32.31
CA ASP A 85 27.30 43.82 -30.98
C ASP A 85 26.27 44.74 -30.28
N GLY A 86 26.22 44.70 -28.94
CA GLY A 86 25.42 45.65 -28.13
C GLY A 86 25.79 45.68 -26.64
N LYS A 87 26.81 46.50 -26.31
CA LYS A 87 27.39 46.80 -24.98
C LYS A 87 26.39 47.23 -23.87
N ARG A 88 26.66 46.80 -22.62
CA ARG A 88 26.87 47.63 -21.38
C ARG A 88 27.03 46.71 -20.15
N ARG A 89 28.26 46.45 -19.68
CA ARG A 89 29.04 47.12 -18.61
C ARG A 89 28.69 46.73 -17.16
N GLU A 90 29.74 46.21 -16.52
CA GLU A 90 29.93 45.73 -15.14
C GLU A 90 29.72 46.78 -14.04
N LYS A 91 29.54 46.27 -12.81
CA LYS A 91 30.21 46.79 -11.62
C LYS A 91 30.53 45.64 -10.64
N GLU A 92 31.82 45.39 -10.47
CA GLU A 92 32.40 44.70 -9.32
C GLU A 92 32.35 45.58 -8.06
N TRP A 93 32.29 44.96 -6.89
CA TRP A 93 33.14 45.33 -5.76
C TRP A 93 33.55 44.06 -5.01
N GLY A 94 34.86 43.82 -4.92
CA GLY A 94 35.45 42.71 -4.17
C GLY A 94 36.07 43.14 -2.84
N ALA A 95 36.34 42.15 -1.98
CA ALA A 95 37.47 42.10 -1.04
C ALA A 95 37.54 40.66 -0.48
N LYS A 96 38.43 39.78 -0.97
CA LYS A 96 39.82 39.54 -0.52
C LYS A 96 40.01 39.35 0.99
N ARG A 97 40.33 38.11 1.40
CA ARG A 97 41.63 37.66 1.99
C ARG A 97 41.48 36.18 2.37
N ASN A 98 42.01 35.23 1.60
CA ASN A 98 43.37 34.67 1.58
C ASN A 98 43.86 33.95 2.85
N ASN A 99 44.24 32.69 2.58
CA ASN A 99 45.29 31.85 3.16
C ASN A 99 45.05 31.20 4.52
N SER A 100 45.59 30.02 4.82
CA SER A 100 46.06 28.83 4.08
C SER A 100 46.77 27.95 5.12
N PHE A 101 46.94 26.67 4.80
CA PHE A 101 47.97 25.77 5.33
C PHE A 101 47.82 25.19 6.74
N GLY A 102 47.96 23.85 6.79
CA GLY A 102 48.88 23.26 7.76
C GLY A 102 48.42 21.97 8.45
N SER A 103 48.58 20.85 7.76
CA SER A 103 48.55 19.50 8.32
C SER A 103 49.49 19.34 9.54
N LYS A 104 49.08 18.55 10.54
CA LYS A 104 50.02 17.78 11.39
C LYS A 104 49.33 16.56 12.00
N LYS A 105 50.05 15.44 11.90
CA LYS A 105 49.75 14.07 12.32
C LYS A 105 50.53 13.83 13.63
N LEU A 106 49.96 13.23 14.67
CA LEU A 106 50.73 12.49 15.70
C LEU A 106 49.85 11.57 16.56
N ARG A 107 50.53 10.59 17.16
CA ARG A 107 50.11 9.25 17.63
C ARG A 107 49.48 9.21 19.04
N LYS A 108 48.82 8.07 19.34
CA LYS A 108 48.76 7.23 20.57
C LYS A 108 48.81 7.95 21.95
N GLU A 109 47.99 7.60 22.93
CA GLU A 109 48.06 6.34 23.71
C GLU A 109 46.95 6.27 24.78
N GLN A 110 46.73 5.07 25.33
CA GLN A 110 45.78 4.67 26.38
C GLN A 110 46.22 5.06 27.80
N THR A 111 45.26 5.18 28.74
CA THR A 111 45.37 5.00 30.23
C THR A 111 43.93 5.18 30.78
N VAL A 112 43.21 4.19 31.34
CA VAL A 112 43.33 3.42 32.60
C VAL A 112 43.54 4.31 33.84
N VAL A 113 42.54 4.37 34.72
CA VAL A 113 42.64 4.84 36.11
C VAL A 113 41.79 3.93 37.01
N ASP A 114 42.42 3.34 38.01
CA ASP A 114 41.90 2.40 39.02
C ASP A 114 41.31 3.10 40.28
N LEU A 115 40.50 2.35 41.05
CA LEU A 115 39.99 2.64 42.41
C LEU A 115 41.12 2.66 43.48
N PRO A 116 40.87 3.09 44.75
CA PRO A 116 40.62 2.08 45.83
C PRO A 116 39.82 2.55 47.07
N TYR A 117 39.16 1.63 47.80
CA TYR A 117 39.45 1.26 49.21
C TYR A 117 38.54 0.12 49.71
N ASP A 118 39.14 -0.79 50.48
CA ASP A 118 38.68 -2.11 50.96
C ASP A 118 38.81 -2.20 52.51
N GLY A 119 38.06 -3.16 53.10
CA GLY A 119 38.19 -3.71 54.48
C GLY A 119 37.15 -3.19 55.49
N GLY A 120 36.40 -3.98 56.28
CA GLY A 120 36.36 -5.41 56.57
C GLY A 120 35.93 -5.66 58.05
N VAL A 121 35.33 -6.84 58.33
CA VAL A 121 34.98 -7.49 59.64
C VAL A 121 33.56 -7.20 60.20
N MET A 122 32.56 -8.10 60.09
CA MET A 122 32.14 -9.29 60.92
C MET A 122 31.61 -8.91 62.34
N LEU A 123 30.49 -9.41 62.93
CA LEU A 123 29.87 -10.75 63.06
C LEU A 123 28.38 -10.67 63.55
N ASP A 124 27.70 -11.81 63.41
CA ASP A 124 26.60 -12.41 64.23
C ASP A 124 25.17 -12.59 63.65
N GLU A 125 24.85 -13.88 63.50
CA GLU A 125 23.61 -14.55 63.11
C GLU A 125 22.68 -14.77 64.33
N GLU A 126 21.36 -14.82 64.11
CA GLU A 126 20.53 -15.98 64.49
C GLU A 126 19.06 -15.85 63.99
N LYS A 127 18.58 -16.94 63.38
CA LYS A 127 17.20 -17.49 63.36
C LYS A 127 16.13 -16.76 62.50
N VAL A 128 15.38 -17.41 61.58
CA VAL A 128 14.82 -18.78 61.53
C VAL A 128 14.56 -19.21 60.06
N ASN A 129 14.86 -20.48 59.77
CA ASN A 129 14.50 -21.27 58.57
C ASN A 129 12.98 -21.45 58.40
N GLU A 130 12.48 -21.61 57.16
CA GLU A 130 11.84 -22.87 56.74
C GLU A 130 11.47 -22.90 55.23
N VAL A 131 12.12 -23.86 54.55
CA VAL A 131 11.68 -24.73 53.45
C VAL A 131 11.28 -24.14 52.10
N LEU A 132 12.25 -24.25 51.18
CA LEU A 132 12.06 -24.40 49.74
C LEU A 132 11.69 -25.86 49.42
N GLU A 133 10.50 -26.10 48.86
CA GLU A 133 10.23 -27.29 48.05
C GLU A 133 10.05 -26.87 46.59
N VAL A 134 10.95 -27.38 45.75
CA VAL A 134 10.91 -27.29 44.30
C VAL A 134 9.88 -28.30 43.80
N ASN A 135 8.82 -27.84 43.14
CA ASN A 135 7.90 -28.71 42.41
C ASN A 135 7.98 -28.44 40.91
N GLU A 136 8.22 -29.51 40.18
CA GLU A 136 8.40 -29.58 38.74
C GLU A 136 7.18 -29.04 37.97
N MET A 137 7.46 -28.20 36.98
CA MET A 137 6.49 -27.58 36.08
C MET A 137 5.80 -28.65 35.21
N LYS A 138 4.57 -29.02 35.56
CA LYS A 138 3.64 -29.68 34.63
C LYS A 138 2.82 -28.62 33.90
N SER A 139 2.89 -28.69 32.57
CA SER A 139 2.09 -27.95 31.58
C SER A 139 0.65 -27.68 32.05
N ALA A 140 0.37 -26.45 32.47
CA ALA A 140 -0.97 -25.99 32.81
C ALA A 140 -1.63 -25.34 31.59
N LYS A 141 -2.82 -25.84 31.24
CA LYS A 141 -3.80 -25.10 30.44
C LYS A 141 -4.30 -23.94 31.30
N SER A 142 -4.03 -22.70 30.93
CA SER A 142 -4.37 -21.51 31.73
C SER A 142 -5.28 -20.57 30.94
N GLY A 143 -6.40 -20.17 31.54
CA GLY A 143 -7.25 -19.09 31.03
C GLY A 143 -8.32 -18.58 31.99
N GLU A 144 -8.91 -19.43 32.85
CA GLU A 144 -10.15 -19.03 33.55
C GLU A 144 -10.01 -18.68 35.05
N VAL A 145 -8.89 -18.95 35.72
CA VAL A 145 -8.84 -18.91 37.21
C VAL A 145 -8.25 -17.60 37.81
N GLU A 146 -7.65 -16.69 37.03
CA GLU A 146 -6.95 -15.51 37.59
C GLU A 146 -7.82 -14.25 37.82
N TRP A 147 -9.07 -14.22 37.33
CA TRP A 147 -9.89 -12.98 37.34
C TRP A 147 -10.74 -12.79 38.60
N GLU A 148 -11.30 -13.87 39.17
CA GLU A 148 -12.19 -13.81 40.32
C GLU A 148 -11.49 -13.23 41.56
N ASP A 149 -10.21 -13.59 41.79
CA ASP A 149 -9.41 -13.10 42.91
C ASP A 149 -9.04 -11.60 42.79
N ASN A 150 -9.05 -11.05 41.57
CA ASN A 150 -8.71 -9.65 41.32
C ASN A 150 -9.88 -8.70 41.50
N LEU A 151 -11.13 -9.17 41.44
CA LEU A 151 -12.33 -8.31 41.51
C LEU A 151 -12.39 -7.50 42.82
N GLY A 152 -11.98 -8.12 43.93
CA GLY A 152 -11.87 -7.45 45.23
C GLY A 152 -10.86 -6.28 45.24
N TYR A 153 -9.78 -6.38 44.45
CA TYR A 153 -8.82 -5.28 44.27
C TYR A 153 -9.45 -4.12 43.48
N PHE A 154 -10.17 -4.39 42.40
CA PHE A 154 -10.87 -3.37 41.61
C PHE A 154 -11.90 -2.60 42.44
N ILE A 155 -12.67 -3.28 43.28
CA ILE A 155 -13.62 -2.66 44.21
C ILE A 155 -12.88 -1.81 45.25
N LYS A 156 -11.87 -2.39 45.92
CA LYS A 156 -11.11 -1.71 46.98
C LYS A 156 -10.40 -0.45 46.49
N LYS A 157 -9.92 -0.48 45.25
CA LYS A 157 -9.21 0.63 44.60
C LYS A 157 -10.14 1.53 43.77
N LYS A 158 -11.44 1.26 43.70
CA LYS A 158 -12.42 1.97 42.86
C LYS A 158 -11.96 2.11 41.40
N LEU A 159 -11.38 1.04 40.86
CA LEU A 159 -10.90 1.01 39.49
C LEU A 159 -12.08 0.84 38.53
N ARG A 160 -11.90 1.40 37.32
CA ARG A 160 -12.91 1.29 36.27
C ARG A 160 -12.85 -0.07 35.59
N VAL A 161 -14.01 -0.51 35.13
CA VAL A 161 -14.20 -1.70 34.33
C VAL A 161 -15.05 -1.37 33.11
N TRP A 162 -14.87 -2.15 32.05
CA TRP A 162 -15.72 -2.21 30.89
C TRP A 162 -16.76 -3.29 31.09
N CYS A 163 -18.01 -2.98 30.76
CA CYS A 163 -19.08 -3.95 30.66
C CYS A 163 -19.79 -3.82 29.30
N ARG A 164 -20.34 -4.93 28.83
CA ARG A 164 -21.13 -4.96 27.61
C ARG A 164 -22.61 -4.84 27.96
N LEU A 165 -23.30 -3.90 27.32
CA LEU A 165 -24.73 -3.70 27.49
C LEU A 165 -25.53 -4.69 26.62
N GLU A 166 -26.83 -4.81 26.89
CA GLU A 166 -27.75 -5.68 26.12
C GLU A 166 -27.82 -5.33 24.62
N ASP A 167 -27.55 -4.06 24.27
CA ASP A 167 -27.46 -3.59 22.88
C ASP A 167 -26.12 -3.93 22.20
N GLY A 168 -25.22 -4.60 22.92
CA GLY A 168 -23.92 -5.04 22.47
C GLY A 168 -22.81 -4.00 22.58
N LYS A 169 -23.09 -2.77 23.04
CA LYS A 169 -22.09 -1.70 23.20
C LYS A 169 -21.28 -1.85 24.48
N TRP A 170 -20.05 -1.37 24.43
CA TRP A 170 -19.16 -1.28 25.60
C TRP A 170 -19.33 0.05 26.32
N GLU A 171 -19.51 0.01 27.63
CA GLU A 171 -19.49 1.18 28.50
C GLU A 171 -18.51 1.00 29.67
N SER A 172 -17.95 2.11 30.15
CA SER A 172 -17.10 2.12 31.34
C SER A 172 -17.90 2.50 32.59
N GLY A 173 -17.57 1.82 33.69
CA GLY A 173 -18.17 2.06 34.99
C GLY A 173 -17.28 1.61 36.15
N MET A 174 -17.82 1.74 37.37
CA MET A 174 -17.17 1.29 38.60
C MET A 174 -18.01 0.21 39.27
N ILE A 175 -17.37 -0.86 39.74
CA ILE A 175 -18.06 -1.91 40.49
C ILE A 175 -18.44 -1.36 41.87
N GLN A 176 -19.74 -1.35 42.19
CA GLN A 176 -20.25 -0.97 43.52
C GLN A 176 -20.26 -2.16 44.48
N SER A 177 -20.79 -3.28 44.02
CA SER A 177 -20.92 -4.50 44.81
C SER A 177 -20.97 -5.73 43.90
N THR A 178 -20.68 -6.89 44.49
CA THR A 178 -20.72 -8.20 43.84
C THR A 178 -21.61 -9.13 44.67
N SER A 179 -22.46 -9.89 44.00
CA SER A 179 -23.39 -10.84 44.62
C SER A 179 -23.30 -12.17 43.87
N GLY A 180 -22.47 -13.09 44.37
CA GLY A 180 -22.14 -14.33 43.65
C GLY A 180 -21.48 -14.01 42.32
N ASP A 181 -22.00 -14.58 41.24
CA ASP A 181 -21.46 -14.43 39.87
C ASP A 181 -21.86 -13.12 39.19
N GLU A 182 -22.59 -12.24 39.88
CA GLU A 182 -23.10 -10.98 39.35
C GLU A 182 -22.45 -9.77 40.02
N ALA A 183 -22.18 -8.74 39.22
CA ALA A 183 -21.65 -7.45 39.66
C ALA A 183 -22.63 -6.32 39.34
N PHE A 184 -22.76 -5.39 40.27
CA PHE A 184 -23.50 -4.13 40.08
C PHE A 184 -22.51 -3.04 39.71
N VAL A 185 -22.54 -2.60 38.45
CA VAL A 185 -21.63 -1.61 37.89
C VAL A 185 -22.35 -0.27 37.77
N LEU A 186 -21.81 0.77 38.40
CA LEU A 186 -22.23 2.15 38.21
C LEU A 186 -21.57 2.69 36.94
N LEU A 187 -22.38 2.90 35.91
CA LEU A 187 -21.94 3.46 34.63
C LEU A 187 -21.64 4.96 34.75
N SER A 188 -20.89 5.47 33.78
CA SER A 188 -20.55 6.90 33.67
C SER A 188 -21.78 7.83 33.56
N ASN A 189 -22.91 7.31 33.09
CA ASN A 189 -24.19 8.04 32.99
C ASN A 189 -25.00 8.06 34.31
N GLY A 190 -24.49 7.42 35.38
CA GLY A 190 -25.14 7.34 36.69
C GLY A 190 -26.11 6.16 36.86
N ASN A 191 -26.36 5.37 35.80
CA ASN A 191 -27.18 4.17 35.90
C ASN A 191 -26.38 3.01 36.50
N VAL A 192 -27.08 2.14 37.22
CA VAL A 192 -26.48 0.89 37.75
C VAL A 192 -26.99 -0.27 36.91
N VAL A 193 -26.06 -1.04 36.35
CA VAL A 193 -26.36 -2.21 35.54
C VAL A 193 -25.85 -3.47 36.22
N LYS A 194 -26.64 -4.53 36.12
CA LYS A 194 -26.28 -5.87 36.62
C LYS A 194 -25.63 -6.64 35.47
N VAL A 195 -24.40 -7.10 35.67
CA VAL A 195 -23.59 -7.76 34.65
C VAL A 195 -22.93 -9.00 35.26
N SER A 196 -22.72 -10.05 34.48
CA SER A 196 -21.93 -11.19 34.94
C SER A 196 -20.50 -10.77 35.20
N THR A 197 -19.92 -11.23 36.31
CA THR A 197 -18.52 -10.95 36.69
C THR A 197 -17.53 -11.42 35.63
N GLY A 198 -17.79 -12.53 34.95
CA GLY A 198 -16.96 -13.06 33.87
C GLY A 198 -16.97 -12.23 32.58
N GLU A 199 -17.94 -11.33 32.42
CA GLU A 199 -18.05 -10.44 31.26
C GLU A 199 -17.39 -9.07 31.50
N LEU A 200 -16.90 -8.82 32.71
CA LEU A 200 -16.22 -7.58 33.04
C LEU A 200 -14.77 -7.62 32.56
N LEU A 201 -14.35 -6.56 31.89
CA LEU A 201 -12.97 -6.35 31.47
C LEU A 201 -12.40 -5.14 32.21
N PRO A 202 -11.10 -5.11 32.54
CA PRO A 202 -10.54 -3.97 33.26
C PRO A 202 -10.39 -2.79 32.31
N ALA A 203 -10.65 -1.59 32.82
CA ALA A 203 -10.44 -0.37 32.05
C ALA A 203 -9.08 0.25 32.38
N ASN A 204 -8.45 0.82 31.35
CA ASN A 204 -7.21 1.57 31.53
C ASN A 204 -7.46 2.87 32.32
N PRO A 205 -6.46 3.35 33.09
CA PRO A 205 -6.53 4.67 33.72
C PRO A 205 -6.62 5.80 32.69
N ASP A 206 -7.23 6.92 33.07
CA ASP A 206 -7.43 8.10 32.19
C ASP A 206 -6.14 8.65 31.58
N ILE A 207 -5.01 8.49 32.27
CA ILE A 207 -3.70 8.95 31.78
C ILE A 207 -3.25 8.23 30.49
N LEU A 208 -3.82 7.05 30.20
CA LEU A 208 -3.54 6.26 29.00
C LEU A 208 -4.58 6.44 27.90
N GLU A 209 -5.45 7.46 27.99
CA GLU A 209 -6.37 7.80 26.91
C GLU A 209 -5.66 8.53 25.77
N GLY A 210 -5.94 8.10 24.55
CA GLY A 210 -5.43 8.73 23.33
C GLY A 210 -3.99 8.38 22.99
N VAL A 211 -3.40 7.33 23.58
CA VAL A 211 -2.01 6.91 23.31
C VAL A 211 -1.78 6.70 21.81
N ASP A 212 -0.59 7.09 21.35
CA ASP A 212 -0.18 6.97 19.96
C ASP A 212 0.05 5.50 19.55
N ASP A 213 0.55 4.68 20.47
CA ASP A 213 0.77 3.25 20.27
C ASP A 213 -0.07 2.43 21.25
N LEU A 214 -0.95 1.59 20.72
CA LEU A 214 -1.88 0.77 21.49
C LEU A 214 -1.18 -0.24 22.40
N ILE A 215 0.08 -0.61 22.13
CA ILE A 215 0.85 -1.50 23.01
C ILE A 215 1.23 -0.84 24.34
N GLN A 216 1.08 0.49 24.46
CA GLN A 216 1.33 1.23 25.70
C GLN A 216 0.16 1.14 26.69
N LEU A 217 -0.99 0.59 26.27
CA LEU A 217 -2.11 0.32 27.17
C LEU A 217 -1.72 -0.76 28.17
N SER A 218 -2.10 -0.58 29.44
CA SER A 218 -1.88 -1.58 30.48
C SER A 218 -2.76 -2.81 30.28
N TYR A 219 -4.02 -2.58 29.89
CA TYR A 219 -4.98 -3.63 29.55
C TYR A 219 -5.30 -3.58 28.07
N LEU A 220 -4.83 -4.59 27.33
CA LEU A 220 -5.06 -4.72 25.90
C LEU A 220 -6.29 -5.60 25.63
N ASN A 221 -7.47 -5.04 25.87
CA ASN A 221 -8.75 -5.67 25.57
C ASN A 221 -9.54 -4.86 24.53
N GLU A 222 -10.51 -5.51 23.88
CA GLU A 222 -11.33 -4.91 22.81
C GLU A 222 -11.92 -3.54 23.18
N PRO A 223 -12.60 -3.34 24.32
CA PRO A 223 -13.17 -2.03 24.66
C PRO A 223 -12.10 -0.96 24.90
N SER A 224 -10.94 -1.32 25.46
CA SER A 224 -9.85 -0.35 25.65
C SER A 224 -9.25 0.11 24.33
N VAL A 225 -9.04 -0.81 23.38
CA VAL A 225 -8.56 -0.47 22.04
C VAL A 225 -9.59 0.40 21.30
N LEU A 226 -10.86 0.00 21.33
CA LEU A 226 -11.95 0.74 20.71
C LEU A 226 -12.07 2.16 21.29
N ASN A 227 -12.05 2.30 22.62
CA ASN A 227 -12.12 3.60 23.30
C ASN A 227 -10.94 4.50 22.90
N ASN A 228 -9.72 3.96 22.84
CA ASN A 228 -8.54 4.74 22.44
C ASN A 228 -8.64 5.23 20.99
N ILE A 229 -9.06 4.35 20.07
CA ILE A 229 -9.25 4.70 18.66
C ILE A 229 -10.36 5.75 18.51
N GLN A 230 -11.50 5.59 19.21
CA GLN A 230 -12.59 6.56 19.20
C GLN A 230 -12.16 7.92 19.76
N TYR A 231 -11.42 7.93 20.87
CA TYR A 231 -10.87 9.15 21.46
C TYR A 231 -10.00 9.91 20.46
N ARG A 232 -9.12 9.20 19.75
CA ARG A 232 -8.23 9.78 18.74
C ARG A 232 -9.00 10.28 17.53
N TYR A 233 -9.91 9.45 17.01
CA TYR A 233 -10.74 9.76 15.85
C TYR A 233 -11.63 11.00 16.08
N SER A 234 -12.19 11.16 17.27
CA SER A 234 -13.00 12.34 17.63
C SER A 234 -12.24 13.68 17.57
N ARG A 235 -10.91 13.63 17.51
CA ARG A 235 -9.99 14.78 17.42
C ARG A 235 -9.24 14.82 16.09
N ASP A 236 -9.75 14.16 15.07
CA ASP A 236 -9.15 14.04 13.73
C ASP A 236 -7.76 13.39 13.71
N MET A 237 -7.40 12.65 14.76
CA MET A 237 -6.21 11.80 14.79
C MET A 237 -6.58 10.41 14.24
N ILE A 238 -6.46 10.26 12.92
CA ILE A 238 -6.93 9.08 12.19
C ILE A 238 -5.98 7.88 12.21
N TYR A 239 -4.75 8.08 12.68
CA TYR A 239 -3.70 7.08 12.71
C TYR A 239 -3.32 6.69 14.14
N SER A 240 -3.12 5.40 14.37
CA SER A 240 -2.64 4.83 15.64
C SER A 240 -1.66 3.70 15.36
N LYS A 241 -0.57 3.59 16.13
CA LYS A 241 0.36 2.46 16.07
C LYS A 241 -0.19 1.29 16.89
N ALA A 242 0.15 0.08 16.48
CA ALA A 242 0.01 -1.16 17.23
C ALA A 242 1.32 -1.93 17.04
N GLY A 243 2.38 -1.47 17.72
CA GLY A 243 3.76 -1.87 17.45
C GLY A 243 4.15 -1.57 15.99
N PRO A 244 4.53 -2.56 15.17
CA PRO A 244 4.93 -2.33 13.78
C PRO A 244 3.76 -2.04 12.84
N VAL A 245 2.51 -2.27 13.27
CA VAL A 245 1.32 -2.08 12.44
C VAL A 245 0.77 -0.67 12.62
N LEU A 246 0.39 -0.02 11.53
CA LEU A 246 -0.33 1.25 11.55
C LEU A 246 -1.82 1.01 11.30
N ILE A 247 -2.66 1.41 12.25
CA ILE A 247 -4.11 1.45 12.11
C ILE A 247 -4.49 2.81 11.54
N ALA A 248 -5.26 2.80 10.45
CA ALA A 248 -5.79 3.98 9.79
C ALA A 248 -7.32 3.91 9.77
N VAL A 249 -7.99 4.93 10.32
CA VAL A 249 -9.45 5.03 10.33
C VAL A 249 -9.88 6.10 9.34
N ASN A 250 -10.67 5.75 8.33
CA ASN A 250 -11.07 6.69 7.29
C ASN A 250 -11.92 7.84 7.88
N PRO A 251 -11.50 9.12 7.77
CA PRO A 251 -12.25 10.26 8.29
C PRO A 251 -13.49 10.65 7.47
N PHE A 252 -13.61 10.18 6.21
CA PHE A 252 -14.63 10.65 5.24
C PHE A 252 -14.68 12.18 5.04
N LYS A 253 -13.59 12.86 5.39
CA LYS A 253 -13.38 14.29 5.21
C LYS A 253 -11.89 14.58 5.02
N ALA A 254 -11.58 15.75 4.46
CA ALA A 254 -10.19 16.20 4.40
C ALA A 254 -9.67 16.51 5.80
N VAL A 255 -8.47 16.02 6.12
CA VAL A 255 -7.75 16.29 7.36
C VAL A 255 -6.39 16.92 7.00
N PRO A 256 -6.00 18.06 7.59
CA PRO A 256 -4.82 18.83 7.18
C PRO A 256 -3.50 18.27 7.76
N ILE A 257 -3.25 16.97 7.58
CA ILE A 257 -2.07 16.24 8.08
C ILE A 257 -1.10 15.81 6.97
N TYR A 258 -1.39 16.20 5.72
CA TYR A 258 -0.62 15.83 4.54
C TYR A 258 0.07 17.03 3.89
N GLY A 259 1.04 16.74 3.02
CA GLY A 259 1.73 17.73 2.19
C GLY A 259 3.15 18.03 2.64
N ASN A 260 3.82 18.93 1.90
CA ASN A 260 5.28 19.13 1.96
C ASN A 260 5.82 19.50 3.36
N LYS A 261 5.02 20.21 4.17
CA LYS A 261 5.41 20.56 5.55
C LYS A 261 5.58 19.30 6.40
N PHE A 262 4.61 18.39 6.34
CA PHE A 262 4.64 17.14 7.08
C PHE A 262 5.70 16.19 6.54
N ILE A 263 5.82 16.09 5.21
CA ILE A 263 6.89 15.31 4.56
C ILE A 263 8.27 15.74 5.10
N THR A 264 8.52 17.05 5.16
CA THR A 264 9.78 17.59 5.68
C THR A 264 9.96 17.31 7.17
N ALA A 265 8.91 17.46 7.98
CA ALA A 265 8.96 17.22 9.42
C ALA A 265 9.26 15.76 9.77
N TYR A 266 8.65 14.80 9.07
CA TYR A 266 8.93 13.37 9.22
C TYR A 266 10.35 13.03 8.76
N ARG A 267 10.77 13.56 7.61
CA ARG A 267 12.14 13.35 7.09
C ARG A 267 13.22 13.85 8.04
N GLN A 268 12.99 14.99 8.69
CA GLN A 268 13.91 15.56 9.67
C GLN A 268 13.78 14.93 11.06
N LYS A 269 12.88 13.95 11.24
CA LYS A 269 12.56 13.32 12.53
C LYS A 269 12.17 14.32 13.62
N VAL A 270 11.57 15.45 13.23
CA VAL A 270 11.01 16.45 14.15
C VAL A 270 9.63 16.01 14.65
N MET A 271 8.97 15.12 13.91
CA MET A 271 7.64 14.58 14.22
C MET A 271 7.71 13.04 14.26
N ASP A 272 7.12 12.43 15.30
CA ASP A 272 7.07 10.97 15.50
C ASP A 272 5.64 10.44 15.78
N SER A 273 4.63 11.30 15.61
CA SER A 273 3.24 10.88 15.72
C SER A 273 2.89 9.79 14.69
N PRO A 274 1.99 8.85 15.00
CA PRO A 274 1.54 7.82 14.07
C PRO A 274 1.07 8.42 12.74
N HIS A 275 1.69 7.99 11.64
CA HIS A 275 1.34 8.45 10.30
C HIS A 275 1.89 7.53 9.23
N VAL A 276 1.25 7.50 8.06
CA VAL A 276 1.72 6.71 6.91
C VAL A 276 3.11 7.15 6.43
N TYR A 277 3.44 8.43 6.56
CA TYR A 277 4.77 8.96 6.26
C TYR A 277 5.85 8.37 7.17
N ALA A 278 5.57 8.13 8.46
CA ALA A 278 6.52 7.49 9.35
C ALA A 278 6.82 6.05 8.91
N ILE A 279 5.79 5.30 8.49
CA ILE A 279 5.95 3.93 7.98
C ILE A 279 6.76 3.92 6.68
N ALA A 280 6.47 4.85 5.75
CA ALA A 280 7.20 4.99 4.51
C ALA A 280 8.67 5.41 4.73
N ASP A 281 8.93 6.30 5.70
CA ASP A 281 10.28 6.72 6.09
C ASP A 281 11.10 5.58 6.67
N THR A 282 10.52 4.82 7.60
CA THR A 282 11.17 3.63 8.17
C THR A 282 11.49 2.62 7.09
N ALA A 283 10.53 2.27 6.22
CA ALA A 283 10.75 1.34 5.12
C ALA A 283 11.85 1.82 4.16
N TYR A 284 11.87 3.11 3.80
CA TYR A 284 12.91 3.66 2.94
C TYR A 284 14.30 3.61 3.61
N ASN A 285 14.39 4.01 4.87
CA ASN A 285 15.66 4.04 5.61
C ASN A 285 16.23 2.64 5.84
N GLU A 286 15.39 1.66 6.18
CA GLU A 286 15.80 0.25 6.33
C GLU A 286 16.23 -0.35 5.00
N MET A 287 15.49 -0.07 3.91
CA MET A 287 15.89 -0.50 2.57
C MET A 287 17.26 0.04 2.17
N MET A 288 17.51 1.33 2.42
CA MET A 288 18.79 1.98 2.09
C MET A 288 19.92 1.59 3.04
N GLY A 289 19.62 1.32 4.31
CA GLY A 289 20.59 0.96 5.34
C GLY A 289 21.05 -0.49 5.24
N ASP A 290 20.09 -1.41 5.10
CA ASP A 290 20.34 -2.85 5.11
C ASP A 290 20.58 -3.41 3.71
N GLY A 291 20.18 -2.67 2.66
CA GLY A 291 20.27 -3.13 1.26
C GLY A 291 19.28 -4.25 0.93
N VAL A 292 18.18 -4.34 1.67
CA VAL A 292 17.13 -5.36 1.52
C VAL A 292 15.83 -4.72 1.05
N ASN A 293 15.13 -5.37 0.13
CA ASN A 293 13.84 -4.91 -0.37
C ASN A 293 12.79 -4.87 0.75
N GLN A 294 11.97 -3.82 0.75
CA GLN A 294 10.91 -3.61 1.74
C GLN A 294 9.52 -3.68 1.09
N SER A 295 8.49 -3.92 1.90
CA SER A 295 7.10 -3.96 1.43
C SER A 295 6.17 -3.27 2.41
N ILE A 296 5.25 -2.46 1.89
CA ILE A 296 4.18 -1.82 2.67
C ILE A 296 2.86 -2.44 2.23
N ILE A 297 2.20 -3.15 3.14
CA ILE A 297 0.94 -3.86 2.87
C ILE A 297 -0.21 -3.09 3.49
N ILE A 298 -1.17 -2.65 2.67
CA ILE A 298 -2.34 -1.89 3.11
C ILE A 298 -3.60 -2.73 2.91
N SER A 299 -4.13 -3.26 4.00
CA SER A 299 -5.35 -4.08 4.03
C SER A 299 -6.52 -3.35 4.67
N GLY A 300 -7.74 -3.72 4.28
CA GLY A 300 -8.97 -3.16 4.86
C GLY A 300 -10.19 -3.41 3.97
N GLU A 301 -11.37 -3.20 4.53
CA GLU A 301 -12.64 -3.35 3.81
C GLU A 301 -12.82 -2.32 2.68
N SER A 302 -13.85 -2.50 1.85
CA SER A 302 -14.23 -1.50 0.84
C SER A 302 -14.57 -0.18 1.52
N GLY A 303 -13.98 0.93 1.05
CA GLY A 303 -14.19 2.25 1.66
C GLY A 303 -13.30 2.56 2.87
N ALA A 304 -12.43 1.65 3.31
CA ALA A 304 -11.55 1.87 4.47
C ALA A 304 -10.40 2.88 4.23
N GLY A 305 -10.24 3.43 3.02
CA GLY A 305 -9.17 4.40 2.71
C GLY A 305 -7.84 3.80 2.24
N LYS A 306 -7.85 2.54 1.77
CA LYS A 306 -6.64 1.85 1.26
C LYS A 306 -5.93 2.63 0.14
N THR A 307 -6.68 3.02 -0.88
CA THR A 307 -6.15 3.71 -2.07
C THR A 307 -5.56 5.07 -1.71
N GLU A 308 -6.23 5.84 -0.86
CA GLU A 308 -5.75 7.15 -0.40
C GLU A 308 -4.50 7.01 0.49
N THR A 309 -4.49 6.05 1.42
CA THR A 309 -3.30 5.78 2.25
C THR A 309 -2.11 5.38 1.37
N ALA A 310 -2.32 4.55 0.35
CA ALA A 310 -1.28 4.18 -0.62
C ALA A 310 -0.76 5.40 -1.40
N LYS A 311 -1.65 6.31 -1.84
CA LYS A 311 -1.26 7.56 -2.52
C LYS A 311 -0.35 8.41 -1.62
N PHE A 312 -0.70 8.59 -0.35
CA PHE A 312 0.13 9.35 0.59
C PHE A 312 1.48 8.68 0.84
N ALA A 313 1.52 7.35 0.99
CA ALA A 313 2.80 6.62 1.09
C ALA A 313 3.68 6.85 -0.15
N MET A 314 3.10 6.76 -1.35
CA MET A 314 3.83 7.01 -2.60
C MET A 314 4.29 8.45 -2.73
N GLN A 315 3.49 9.44 -2.35
CA GLN A 315 3.89 10.85 -2.35
C GLN A 315 5.10 11.11 -1.44
N TYR A 316 5.15 10.46 -0.29
CA TYR A 316 6.30 10.56 0.61
C TYR A 316 7.56 9.95 -0.02
N LEU A 317 7.45 8.73 -0.54
CA LEU A 317 8.56 8.03 -1.22
C LEU A 317 9.07 8.80 -2.46
N ALA A 318 8.15 9.37 -3.24
CA ALA A 318 8.45 10.27 -4.36
C ALA A 318 9.25 11.50 -3.92
N ALA A 319 8.84 12.14 -2.82
CA ALA A 319 9.54 13.30 -2.28
C ALA A 319 10.96 12.97 -1.76
N LEU A 320 11.19 11.75 -1.28
CA LEU A 320 12.53 11.27 -0.91
C LEU A 320 13.40 10.97 -2.13
N GLY A 321 12.79 10.43 -3.20
CA GLY A 321 13.46 9.91 -4.38
C GLY A 321 14.01 10.94 -5.37
N GLY A 322 13.66 12.23 -5.25
CA GLY A 322 14.16 13.23 -6.21
C GLY A 322 13.27 14.45 -6.42
N GLY A 323 12.04 14.46 -5.91
CA GLY A 323 11.12 15.60 -5.98
C GLY A 323 10.04 15.46 -7.06
N SER A 324 9.28 16.53 -7.29
CA SER A 324 8.01 16.54 -8.04
C SER A 324 8.14 16.61 -9.57
N GLU A 325 9.36 16.54 -10.11
CA GLU A 325 9.65 16.77 -11.53
C GLU A 325 10.48 15.61 -12.07
N GLY A 326 9.83 14.61 -12.67
CA GLY A 326 10.48 13.40 -13.17
C GLY A 326 9.59 12.16 -13.09
N ILE A 327 10.24 10.99 -13.02
CA ILE A 327 9.61 9.66 -12.93
C ILE A 327 8.66 9.58 -11.73
N GLU A 328 8.97 10.30 -10.65
CA GLU A 328 8.16 10.40 -9.44
C GLU A 328 6.77 10.95 -9.72
N TYR A 329 6.69 11.98 -10.55
CA TYR A 329 5.41 12.59 -10.95
C TYR A 329 4.63 11.66 -11.87
N GLU A 330 5.30 11.02 -12.83
CA GLU A 330 4.68 10.03 -13.72
C GLU A 330 4.05 8.87 -12.93
N ILE A 331 4.76 8.35 -11.92
CA ILE A 331 4.24 7.28 -11.04
C ILE A 331 2.96 7.73 -10.34
N LEU A 332 2.91 8.95 -9.82
CA LEU A 332 1.71 9.46 -9.16
C LEU A 332 0.52 9.58 -10.14
N GLN A 333 0.77 9.97 -11.39
CA GLN A 333 -0.26 10.09 -12.43
C GLN A 333 -0.85 8.75 -12.86
N THR A 334 -0.10 7.66 -12.76
CA THR A 334 -0.64 6.31 -13.08
C THR A 334 -1.88 5.97 -12.25
N ASN A 335 -2.04 6.54 -11.04
CA ASN A 335 -3.24 6.31 -10.24
C ASN A 335 -4.50 6.87 -10.92
N HIS A 336 -4.45 8.05 -11.56
CA HIS A 336 -5.61 8.60 -12.25
C HIS A 336 -6.09 7.66 -13.37
N ILE A 337 -5.14 7.07 -14.10
CA ILE A 337 -5.42 6.08 -15.15
C ILE A 337 -6.05 4.82 -14.54
N LEU A 338 -5.40 4.26 -13.52
CA LEU A 338 -5.87 3.04 -12.88
C LEU A 338 -7.24 3.20 -12.20
N GLU A 339 -7.54 4.39 -11.66
CA GLU A 339 -8.84 4.68 -11.05
C GLU A 339 -9.93 4.85 -12.11
N ALA A 340 -9.65 5.52 -13.23
CA ALA A 340 -10.62 5.61 -14.32
C ALA A 340 -11.03 4.22 -14.83
N PHE A 341 -10.06 3.33 -15.05
CA PHE A 341 -10.31 2.01 -15.65
C PHE A 341 -10.68 0.91 -14.64
N GLY A 342 -10.30 1.06 -13.37
CA GLY A 342 -10.39 0.00 -12.37
C GLY A 342 -11.26 0.32 -11.16
N ASN A 343 -11.73 1.56 -11.02
CA ASN A 343 -12.67 1.92 -9.96
C ASN A 343 -14.10 2.09 -10.49
N ALA A 344 -15.06 1.87 -9.59
CA ALA A 344 -16.48 2.04 -9.84
C ALA A 344 -17.22 2.47 -8.57
N LYS A 345 -18.44 3.01 -8.75
CA LYS A 345 -19.36 3.29 -7.64
C LYS A 345 -20.01 1.99 -7.16
N THR A 346 -20.01 1.78 -5.85
CA THR A 346 -20.70 0.69 -5.15
C THR A 346 -21.66 1.27 -4.12
N SER A 347 -22.53 0.43 -3.55
CA SER A 347 -23.46 0.84 -2.47
C SER A 347 -22.78 1.46 -1.23
N ARG A 348 -21.50 1.13 -0.98
CA ARG A 348 -20.76 1.59 0.22
C ARG A 348 -19.65 2.59 -0.06
N ASN A 349 -19.24 2.73 -1.32
CA ASN A 349 -18.09 3.55 -1.70
C ASN A 349 -18.21 3.99 -3.16
N ASP A 350 -18.14 5.29 -3.37
CA ASP A 350 -18.29 5.92 -4.69
C ASP A 350 -17.05 5.75 -5.58
N ASN A 351 -15.87 5.50 -5.00
CA ASN A 351 -14.63 5.27 -5.72
C ASN A 351 -13.98 3.95 -5.29
N SER A 352 -14.69 2.85 -5.47
CA SER A 352 -14.24 1.53 -5.04
C SER A 352 -13.33 0.89 -6.08
N SER A 353 -12.07 0.61 -5.71
CA SER A 353 -11.15 -0.17 -6.55
C SER A 353 -11.63 -1.62 -6.65
N ARG A 354 -11.89 -2.08 -7.88
CA ARG A 354 -12.39 -3.43 -8.20
C ARG A 354 -11.30 -4.34 -8.78
N PHE A 355 -10.05 -4.06 -8.36
CA PHE A 355 -8.85 -4.81 -8.71
C PHE A 355 -7.81 -4.63 -7.58
N GLY A 356 -6.94 -5.62 -7.42
CA GLY A 356 -5.75 -5.53 -6.59
C GLY A 356 -4.60 -4.88 -7.34
N LYS A 357 -3.73 -4.15 -6.64
CA LYS A 357 -2.54 -3.53 -7.21
C LYS A 357 -1.31 -3.79 -6.36
N LEU A 358 -0.23 -4.21 -7.00
CA LEU A 358 1.13 -4.25 -6.44
C LEU A 358 1.96 -3.22 -7.20
N ILE A 359 2.53 -2.27 -6.45
CA ILE A 359 3.36 -1.21 -7.01
C ILE A 359 4.77 -1.41 -6.46
N GLU A 360 5.69 -1.75 -7.34
CA GLU A 360 7.12 -1.83 -7.06
C GLU A 360 7.73 -0.47 -7.42
N ILE A 361 8.41 0.18 -6.47
CA ILE A 361 9.14 1.43 -6.70
C ILE A 361 10.63 1.12 -6.56
N HIS A 362 11.40 1.38 -7.59
CA HIS A 362 12.82 1.05 -7.64
C HIS A 362 13.67 2.26 -7.30
N PHE A 363 14.54 2.10 -6.30
CA PHE A 363 15.51 3.10 -5.89
C PHE A 363 16.91 2.71 -6.35
N SER A 364 17.65 3.68 -6.84
CA SER A 364 19.08 3.57 -7.14
C SER A 364 19.90 3.48 -5.85
N ALA A 365 21.16 3.06 -5.96
CA ALA A 365 22.09 3.03 -4.83
C ALA A 365 22.31 4.42 -4.17
N PHE A 366 21.98 5.51 -4.86
CA PHE A 366 22.02 6.88 -4.33
C PHE A 366 20.72 7.32 -3.67
N GLY A 367 19.73 6.41 -3.53
CA GLY A 367 18.44 6.69 -2.90
C GLY A 367 17.44 7.42 -3.80
N LYS A 368 17.74 7.59 -5.09
CA LYS A 368 16.81 8.21 -6.05
C LYS A 368 15.90 7.22 -6.73
N ILE A 369 14.67 7.60 -7.06
CA ILE A 369 13.78 6.75 -7.85
C ILE A 369 14.34 6.61 -9.27
N CYS A 370 14.40 5.37 -9.75
CA CYS A 370 14.93 5.02 -11.07
C CYS A 370 13.94 4.23 -11.93
N GLY A 371 12.79 3.85 -11.38
CA GLY A 371 11.72 3.20 -12.11
C GLY A 371 10.60 2.74 -11.19
N ALA A 372 9.52 2.25 -11.80
CA ALA A 372 8.43 1.59 -11.10
C ALA A 372 7.81 0.51 -11.98
N LYS A 373 7.19 -0.48 -11.35
CA LYS A 373 6.43 -1.54 -12.00
C LYS A 373 5.10 -1.70 -11.29
N ILE A 374 4.01 -1.68 -12.04
CA ILE A 374 2.67 -1.86 -11.50
C ILE A 374 2.12 -3.18 -12.02
N GLN A 375 1.71 -4.04 -11.10
CA GLN A 375 1.03 -5.29 -11.42
C GLN A 375 -0.41 -5.23 -10.88
N THR A 376 -1.37 -5.57 -11.73
CA THR A 376 -2.79 -5.59 -11.37
C THR A 376 -3.30 -7.02 -11.24
N PHE A 377 -4.22 -7.24 -10.31
CA PHE A 377 -4.78 -8.55 -9.99
C PHE A 377 -6.31 -8.48 -9.94
N LEU A 378 -6.96 -9.57 -10.38
CA LEU A 378 -8.38 -9.82 -10.10
C LEU A 378 -9.33 -8.66 -10.44
N LEU A 379 -9.22 -8.10 -11.64
CA LEU A 379 -10.20 -7.13 -12.14
C LEU A 379 -11.58 -7.79 -12.23
N GLU A 380 -12.60 -7.20 -11.59
CA GLU A 380 -13.98 -7.70 -11.59
C GLU A 380 -14.64 -7.48 -12.96
N LYS A 381 -14.44 -8.42 -13.89
CA LYS A 381 -14.96 -8.31 -15.27
C LYS A 381 -16.49 -8.35 -15.35
N SER A 382 -17.16 -9.07 -14.46
CA SER A 382 -18.62 -9.20 -14.42
C SER A 382 -19.34 -7.86 -14.31
N ARG A 383 -18.72 -6.88 -13.65
CA ARG A 383 -19.25 -5.51 -13.48
C ARG A 383 -19.51 -4.77 -14.78
N VAL A 384 -18.83 -5.14 -15.87
CA VAL A 384 -19.06 -4.49 -17.17
C VAL A 384 -20.46 -4.79 -17.70
N VAL A 385 -20.95 -6.01 -17.50
CA VAL A 385 -22.18 -6.51 -18.14
C VAL A 385 -23.38 -6.58 -17.19
N GLN A 386 -23.11 -6.62 -15.88
CA GLN A 386 -24.13 -6.75 -14.84
C GLN A 386 -23.88 -5.73 -13.72
N LEU A 387 -24.90 -4.92 -13.45
CA LEU A 387 -24.88 -3.93 -12.38
C LEU A 387 -25.97 -4.22 -11.35
N ALA A 388 -25.63 -4.06 -10.08
CA ALA A 388 -26.62 -4.02 -9.01
C ALA A 388 -27.26 -2.61 -8.93
N ALA A 389 -28.49 -2.54 -8.41
CA ALA A 389 -29.19 -1.28 -8.23
C ALA A 389 -28.37 -0.27 -7.41
N GLY A 390 -28.28 0.97 -7.89
CA GLY A 390 -27.51 2.04 -7.26
C GLY A 390 -25.99 2.01 -7.50
N GLU A 391 -25.45 0.98 -8.16
CA GLU A 391 -24.03 0.90 -8.52
C GLU A 391 -23.75 1.47 -9.92
N ARG A 392 -22.48 1.73 -10.25
CA ARG A 392 -22.03 2.07 -11.61
C ARG A 392 -21.08 1.00 -12.14
N SER A 393 -20.95 0.98 -13.47
CA SER A 393 -19.81 0.35 -14.13
C SER A 393 -18.53 1.16 -13.89
N TYR A 394 -17.42 0.77 -14.52
CA TYR A 394 -16.15 1.47 -14.39
C TYR A 394 -16.25 2.93 -14.84
N HIS A 395 -15.58 3.83 -14.10
CA HIS A 395 -15.69 5.28 -14.31
C HIS A 395 -15.38 5.71 -15.74
N ILE A 396 -14.41 5.05 -16.38
CA ILE A 396 -13.96 5.34 -17.74
C ILE A 396 -15.11 5.37 -18.76
N PHE A 397 -16.13 4.52 -18.62
CA PHE A 397 -17.26 4.51 -19.56
C PHE A 397 -18.07 5.81 -19.49
N TYR A 398 -18.37 6.27 -18.29
CA TYR A 398 -19.11 7.51 -18.07
C TYR A 398 -18.27 8.74 -18.41
N GLN A 399 -16.98 8.73 -18.04
CA GLN A 399 -16.01 9.76 -18.40
C GLN A 399 -15.86 9.89 -19.91
N LEU A 400 -15.78 8.77 -20.64
CA LEU A 400 -15.71 8.77 -22.12
C LEU A 400 -16.98 9.35 -22.74
N CYS A 401 -18.16 8.93 -22.29
CA CYS A 401 -19.44 9.44 -22.80
C CYS A 401 -19.61 10.95 -22.52
N ALA A 402 -19.25 11.41 -21.32
CA ALA A 402 -19.40 12.80 -20.92
C ALA A 402 -18.33 13.71 -21.53
N GLY A 403 -17.05 13.37 -21.36
CA GLY A 403 -15.91 14.26 -21.59
C GLY A 403 -15.18 14.12 -22.93
N ALA A 404 -15.48 13.11 -23.75
CA ALA A 404 -14.81 12.97 -25.04
C ALA A 404 -15.05 14.19 -25.95
N PRO A 405 -14.02 14.67 -26.69
CA PRO A 405 -14.18 15.77 -27.64
C PRO A 405 -15.07 15.37 -28.82
N SER A 406 -15.77 16.33 -29.43
CA SER A 406 -16.78 16.06 -30.47
C SER A 406 -16.27 15.20 -31.62
N PHE A 407 -15.05 15.47 -32.10
CA PHE A 407 -14.44 14.66 -33.18
C PHE A 407 -14.27 13.18 -32.78
N LEU A 408 -13.96 12.91 -31.51
CA LEU A 408 -13.79 11.55 -31.00
C LEU A 408 -15.16 10.88 -30.82
N LYS A 409 -16.16 11.62 -30.34
CA LYS A 409 -17.55 11.15 -30.21
C LYS A 409 -18.13 10.76 -31.56
N GLU A 410 -17.97 11.60 -32.58
CA GLU A 410 -18.42 11.30 -33.95
C GLU A 410 -17.71 10.08 -34.52
N ARG A 411 -16.37 10.02 -34.41
CA ARG A 411 -15.58 8.90 -34.94
C ARG A 411 -15.88 7.57 -34.27
N LEU A 412 -16.20 7.58 -32.97
CA LEU A 412 -16.52 6.37 -32.20
C LEU A 412 -18.03 6.08 -32.15
N ASN A 413 -18.85 6.92 -32.79
CA ASN A 413 -20.31 6.90 -32.68
C ASN A 413 -20.77 6.84 -31.20
N LEU A 414 -20.19 7.64 -30.31
CA LEU A 414 -20.54 7.60 -28.89
C LEU A 414 -21.94 8.20 -28.66
N LYS A 415 -22.78 7.47 -27.91
CA LYS A 415 -24.06 7.94 -27.39
C LYS A 415 -23.91 8.51 -25.97
N VAL A 416 -24.98 9.08 -25.43
CA VAL A 416 -25.02 9.41 -24.00
C VAL A 416 -25.07 8.12 -23.17
N ALA A 417 -24.56 8.16 -21.93
CA ALA A 417 -24.41 6.97 -21.10
C ALA A 417 -25.73 6.19 -20.89
N ASN A 418 -26.88 6.88 -20.86
CA ASN A 418 -28.19 6.26 -20.68
C ASN A 418 -28.63 5.36 -21.84
N ASP A 419 -28.08 5.56 -23.04
CA ASP A 419 -28.46 4.82 -24.24
C ASP A 419 -27.69 3.50 -24.38
N TYR A 420 -26.79 3.20 -23.44
CA TYR A 420 -26.04 1.94 -23.40
C TYR A 420 -26.65 1.00 -22.37
N ASN A 421 -27.06 -0.17 -22.82
CA ASN A 421 -27.68 -1.22 -21.99
C ASN A 421 -26.75 -1.70 -20.87
N TYR A 422 -25.42 -1.62 -21.03
CA TYR A 422 -24.47 -1.96 -19.97
C TYR A 422 -24.31 -0.87 -18.90
N LEU A 423 -24.80 0.35 -19.14
CA LEU A 423 -24.64 1.47 -18.21
C LEU A 423 -25.95 1.90 -17.54
N ASN A 424 -27.11 1.56 -18.10
CA ASN A 424 -28.42 2.04 -17.65
C ASN A 424 -29.21 1.06 -16.75
N GLN A 425 -28.66 -0.11 -16.41
CA GLN A 425 -29.35 -1.14 -15.63
C GLN A 425 -29.60 -0.78 -14.15
N SER A 426 -28.81 0.14 -13.60
CA SER A 426 -28.73 0.37 -12.15
C SER A 426 -29.46 1.63 -11.67
N GLU A 427 -30.10 2.36 -12.57
CA GLU A 427 -30.72 3.68 -12.32
C GLU A 427 -29.73 4.73 -11.76
N CYS A 428 -28.43 4.50 -11.91
CA CYS A 428 -27.37 5.33 -11.34
C CYS A 428 -26.35 5.70 -12.43
N LEU A 429 -26.47 6.91 -12.98
CA LEU A 429 -25.56 7.43 -14.01
C LEU A 429 -24.57 8.46 -13.47
N THR A 430 -24.88 9.12 -12.36
CA THR A 430 -24.08 10.22 -11.79
C THR A 430 -23.64 9.90 -10.36
N ILE A 431 -22.53 10.50 -9.94
CA ILE A 431 -22.05 10.46 -8.55
C ILE A 431 -22.11 11.89 -8.01
N ASP A 432 -22.62 12.07 -6.80
CA ASP A 432 -22.74 13.39 -6.19
C ASP A 432 -21.37 14.07 -6.04
N GLY A 433 -21.27 15.34 -6.43
CA GLY A 433 -20.02 16.10 -6.40
C GLY A 433 -18.93 15.67 -7.39
N VAL A 434 -19.20 14.75 -8.31
CA VAL A 434 -18.21 14.25 -9.29
C VAL A 434 -18.58 14.69 -10.70
N ASP A 435 -17.64 15.33 -11.39
CA ASP A 435 -17.75 15.69 -12.79
C ASP A 435 -16.97 14.69 -13.67
N ASP A 436 -17.70 13.79 -14.34
CA ASP A 436 -17.13 12.79 -15.24
C ASP A 436 -16.43 13.42 -16.46
N ALA A 437 -16.89 14.58 -16.94
CA ALA A 437 -16.24 15.26 -18.07
C ALA A 437 -14.90 15.87 -17.65
N GLN A 438 -14.84 16.52 -16.49
CA GLN A 438 -13.58 17.03 -15.93
C GLN A 438 -12.60 15.88 -15.62
N ASN A 439 -13.10 14.77 -15.07
CA ASN A 439 -12.26 13.60 -14.80
C ASN A 439 -11.70 12.97 -16.08
N PHE A 440 -12.43 13.01 -17.20
CA PHE A 440 -11.89 12.62 -18.49
C PHE A 440 -10.74 13.52 -18.95
N HIS A 441 -10.82 14.84 -18.71
CA HIS A 441 -9.72 15.75 -19.01
C HIS A 441 -8.48 15.43 -18.15
N ASN A 442 -8.68 15.19 -16.85
CA ASN A 442 -7.59 14.78 -15.95
C ASN A 442 -6.97 13.44 -16.39
N LEU A 443 -7.78 12.50 -16.88
CA LEU A 443 -7.29 11.24 -17.46
C LEU A 443 -6.44 11.48 -18.71
N MET A 444 -6.87 12.36 -19.61
CA MET A 444 -6.11 12.69 -20.82
C MET A 444 -4.76 13.32 -20.47
N GLU A 445 -4.72 14.24 -19.50
CA GLU A 445 -3.48 14.83 -18.98
C GLU A 445 -2.57 13.75 -18.36
N ALA A 446 -3.12 12.82 -17.58
CA ALA A 446 -2.35 11.72 -17.02
C ALA A 446 -1.76 10.79 -18.09
N LEU A 447 -2.52 10.48 -19.14
CA LEU A 447 -2.05 9.69 -20.29
C LEU A 447 -0.95 10.43 -21.08
N ASP A 448 -1.02 11.76 -21.15
CA ASP A 448 0.03 12.62 -21.72
C ASP A 448 1.31 12.59 -20.89
N ILE A 449 1.20 12.75 -19.57
CA ILE A 449 2.35 12.74 -18.66
C ILE A 449 3.07 11.39 -18.68
N VAL A 450 2.34 10.28 -18.75
CA VAL A 450 2.91 8.92 -18.84
C VAL A 450 3.37 8.57 -20.26
N LEU A 451 3.28 9.51 -21.21
CA LEU A 451 3.77 9.39 -22.59
C LEU A 451 3.12 8.24 -23.38
N ILE A 452 1.87 7.90 -23.09
CA ILE A 452 1.11 6.93 -23.90
C ILE A 452 0.88 7.53 -25.28
N ARG A 453 1.17 6.82 -26.37
CA ARG A 453 1.03 7.38 -27.72
C ARG A 453 -0.42 7.66 -28.05
N LYS A 454 -0.66 8.71 -28.85
CA LYS A 454 -2.01 9.12 -29.24
C LYS A 454 -2.77 7.98 -29.94
N GLU A 455 -2.08 7.21 -30.79
CA GLU A 455 -2.66 6.08 -31.51
C GLU A 455 -3.15 4.99 -30.55
N ASP A 456 -2.38 4.67 -29.51
CA ASP A 456 -2.74 3.67 -28.50
C ASP A 456 -3.93 4.13 -27.64
N ARG A 457 -3.99 5.43 -27.33
CA ARG A 457 -5.15 6.02 -26.62
C ARG A 457 -6.42 5.91 -27.45
N GLU A 458 -6.36 6.28 -28.73
CA GLU A 458 -7.51 6.21 -29.63
C GLU A 458 -7.99 4.77 -29.82
N GLN A 459 -7.07 3.81 -29.94
CA GLN A 459 -7.42 2.39 -29.99
C GLN A 459 -8.06 1.90 -28.69
N THR A 460 -7.56 2.36 -27.53
CA THR A 460 -8.13 2.02 -26.22
C THR A 460 -9.58 2.54 -26.11
N PHE A 461 -9.83 3.79 -26.51
CA PHE A 461 -11.18 4.36 -26.51
C PHE A 461 -12.11 3.68 -27.53
N ALA A 462 -11.58 3.28 -28.69
CA ALA A 462 -12.34 2.48 -29.64
C ALA A 462 -12.75 1.12 -29.07
N MET A 463 -11.84 0.44 -28.36
CA MET A 463 -12.16 -0.83 -27.69
C MET A 463 -13.23 -0.65 -26.61
N LEU A 464 -13.16 0.43 -25.82
CA LEU A 464 -14.19 0.75 -24.82
C LEU A 464 -15.55 1.03 -25.47
N ALA A 465 -15.58 1.81 -26.55
CA ALA A 465 -16.80 2.07 -27.30
C ALA A 465 -17.38 0.78 -27.89
N ALA A 466 -16.54 -0.12 -28.42
CA ALA A 466 -16.98 -1.42 -28.92
C ALA A 466 -17.62 -2.27 -27.81
N VAL A 467 -17.05 -2.29 -26.60
CA VAL A 467 -17.65 -2.98 -25.44
C VAL A 467 -19.04 -2.43 -25.11
N LEU A 468 -19.23 -1.11 -25.16
CA LEU A 468 -20.54 -0.50 -24.94
C LEU A 468 -21.54 -0.87 -26.03
N TRP A 469 -21.11 -0.84 -27.30
CA TRP A 469 -21.93 -1.22 -28.44
C TRP A 469 -22.32 -2.70 -28.44
N LEU A 470 -21.43 -3.60 -28.00
CA LEU A 470 -21.73 -5.02 -27.82
C LEU A 470 -22.88 -5.23 -26.83
N GLY A 471 -22.98 -4.40 -25.79
CA GLY A 471 -24.06 -4.49 -24.81
C GLY A 471 -25.43 -4.13 -25.35
N ASN A 472 -25.49 -3.39 -26.46
CA ASN A 472 -26.75 -3.01 -27.06
C ASN A 472 -27.30 -4.05 -28.05
N ILE A 473 -26.46 -4.98 -28.53
CA ILE A 473 -26.91 -6.04 -29.44
C ILE A 473 -28.00 -6.87 -28.77
N SER A 474 -29.14 -6.94 -29.46
CA SER A 474 -30.27 -7.77 -29.06
C SER A 474 -30.34 -9.03 -29.92
N PHE A 475 -30.69 -10.15 -29.28
CA PHE A 475 -30.80 -11.46 -29.93
C PHE A 475 -32.24 -11.94 -29.87
N GLN A 476 -32.73 -12.53 -30.96
CA GLN A 476 -34.05 -13.15 -31.04
C GLN A 476 -33.92 -14.63 -31.35
N VAL A 477 -34.72 -15.46 -30.67
CA VAL A 477 -34.80 -16.90 -30.92
C VAL A 477 -35.59 -17.13 -32.20
N ILE A 478 -35.01 -17.86 -33.15
CA ILE A 478 -35.59 -18.10 -34.49
C ILE A 478 -36.31 -19.44 -34.62
N ASP A 479 -36.06 -20.38 -33.70
CA ASP A 479 -36.65 -21.70 -33.76
C ASP A 479 -36.83 -22.36 -32.39
N ASN A 480 -37.44 -23.55 -32.40
CA ASN A 480 -37.70 -24.34 -31.20
C ASN A 480 -36.44 -25.04 -30.66
N GLU A 481 -35.30 -24.92 -31.35
CA GLU A 481 -33.99 -25.47 -30.93
C GLU A 481 -33.15 -24.43 -30.19
N ASN A 482 -33.71 -23.24 -29.94
CA ASN A 482 -33.05 -22.08 -29.32
C ASN A 482 -31.89 -21.52 -30.14
N HIS A 483 -31.90 -21.67 -31.47
CA HIS A 483 -31.00 -20.87 -32.30
C HIS A 483 -31.38 -19.40 -32.19
N VAL A 484 -30.38 -18.52 -32.20
CA VAL A 484 -30.56 -17.08 -32.08
C VAL A 484 -30.01 -16.36 -33.30
N GLU A 485 -30.69 -15.31 -33.72
CA GLU A 485 -30.17 -14.35 -34.70
C GLU A 485 -30.04 -12.97 -34.06
N VAL A 486 -29.10 -12.18 -34.56
CA VAL A 486 -28.98 -10.77 -34.19
C VAL A 486 -30.17 -10.03 -34.78
N ILE A 487 -30.93 -9.34 -33.93
CA ILE A 487 -31.96 -8.41 -34.40
C ILE A 487 -31.22 -7.33 -35.18
N ALA A 488 -31.56 -7.18 -36.47
CA ALA A 488 -30.91 -6.25 -37.39
C ALA A 488 -31.25 -4.79 -37.05
N ASP A 489 -30.76 -4.32 -35.90
CA ASP A 489 -30.91 -2.96 -35.42
C ASP A 489 -29.75 -2.08 -35.92
N GLU A 490 -29.96 -0.76 -35.90
CA GLU A 490 -29.01 0.28 -36.35
C GLU A 490 -27.64 0.25 -35.64
N GLU A 491 -27.43 -0.67 -34.69
CA GLU A 491 -26.32 -0.72 -33.74
C GLU A 491 -25.15 -1.59 -34.24
N MET A 492 -25.37 -2.46 -35.22
CA MET A 492 -24.31 -3.30 -35.80
C MET A 492 -23.35 -2.52 -36.72
N LYS A 493 -23.84 -1.46 -37.37
CA LYS A 493 -23.02 -0.59 -38.23
C LYS A 493 -21.99 0.21 -37.42
N PRO A 494 -22.35 0.90 -36.33
CA PRO A 494 -21.38 1.53 -35.43
C PRO A 494 -20.33 0.55 -34.89
N LEU A 495 -20.73 -0.65 -34.48
CA LEU A 495 -19.80 -1.63 -33.93
C LEU A 495 -18.73 -2.07 -34.94
N SER A 496 -19.13 -2.40 -36.17
CA SER A 496 -18.17 -2.77 -37.23
C SER A 496 -17.18 -1.64 -37.55
N SER A 497 -17.67 -0.40 -37.60
CA SER A 497 -16.85 0.79 -37.83
C SER A 497 -15.83 1.02 -36.71
N VAL A 498 -16.21 0.77 -35.46
CA VAL A 498 -15.37 1.01 -34.28
C VAL A 498 -14.38 -0.14 -34.05
N ALA A 499 -14.82 -1.39 -34.20
CA ALA A 499 -13.99 -2.57 -34.02
C ALA A 499 -13.03 -2.84 -35.19
N LYS A 500 -13.19 -2.14 -36.32
CA LYS A 500 -12.49 -2.42 -37.59
C LYS A 500 -12.62 -3.89 -38.02
N GLY A 501 -13.73 -4.54 -37.64
CA GLY A 501 -14.07 -5.90 -38.04
C GLY A 501 -15.22 -5.87 -39.03
N ASP A 502 -15.22 -6.81 -39.98
CA ASP A 502 -16.31 -6.92 -40.95
C ASP A 502 -17.64 -7.25 -40.24
N CYS A 503 -18.72 -6.50 -40.53
CA CYS A 503 -20.08 -6.78 -40.02
C CYS A 503 -20.45 -8.26 -40.16
N VAL A 504 -20.05 -8.88 -41.27
CA VAL A 504 -20.35 -10.26 -41.66
C VAL A 504 -19.67 -11.31 -40.77
N VAL A 505 -18.59 -10.95 -40.07
CA VAL A 505 -17.89 -11.84 -39.13
C VAL A 505 -18.43 -11.67 -37.70
N ILE A 506 -19.05 -10.54 -37.42
CA ILE A 506 -19.63 -10.19 -36.11
C ILE A 506 -21.11 -10.64 -36.03
N SER A 507 -21.82 -10.65 -37.17
CA SER A 507 -23.12 -11.30 -37.37
C SER A 507 -22.99 -12.81 -37.49
#